data_AF-A0AAE4T7C8-F1
#
_entry.id   AF-A0AAE4T7C8-F1
#
_cell.length_a   1.000
_cell.length_b   1.000
_cell.length_c   1.000
_cell.angle_alpha   90.00
_cell.angle_beta   90.00
_cell.angle_gamma   90.00
#
_symmetry.space_group_name_H-M   'P 1'
#
loop_
_entity.id
_entity.type
_entity.pdbx_description
1 polymer ?
#
loop_
_entity_poly.entity_id
_entity_poly.type
_entity_poly.pdbx_seq_one_letter_code
_entity_poly.pdbx_strand_id
1 'polypeptide(L)'
;MHGNMSAQVVSFNRVKSGMRYPLIQRVEAYWEALRSGDALPQRGAVDPRGLGDALPVCFVAEHVGGGQLRLRIAGQSITRIAGVEARGMALTSLIAPDQIGELERHAERMINGREVLRIGLVADLGNGRRLRGEMILLPLGNTEGEVDRVLGCILSDAGMTPPACRFRINGVATRSAGEPYTDVMAVWSNTPDTAPAYAAEAPARFAHEKGPRDIRAALKIVSGDKA
;
A
#
# COMPACT_ATOMS: atom_id res chain seq x y z
N MET A 1 47.97 -28.57 11.38
CA MET A 1 48.23 -27.23 10.82
C MET A 1 47.99 -27.33 9.32
N HIS A 2 47.01 -26.73 8.66
CA HIS A 2 46.37 -25.43 8.83
C HIS A 2 44.89 -25.51 8.36
N GLY A 3 43.97 -24.96 9.15
CA GLY A 3 42.56 -24.79 8.75
C GLY A 3 42.43 -23.61 7.79
N ASN A 4 41.73 -23.82 6.69
CA ASN A 4 41.47 -22.79 5.69
C ASN A 4 40.22 -21.99 6.12
N MET A 5 40.44 -20.85 6.78
CA MET A 5 39.39 -19.93 7.18
C MET A 5 38.98 -19.10 5.97
N SER A 6 37.92 -19.52 5.28
CA SER A 6 37.29 -18.74 4.22
C SER A 6 36.64 -17.50 4.82
N ALA A 7 37.33 -16.36 4.74
CA ALA A 7 36.78 -15.06 5.07
C ALA A 7 35.59 -14.77 4.15
N GLN A 8 34.38 -14.74 4.73
CA GLN A 8 33.19 -14.27 4.01
C GLN A 8 33.32 -12.78 3.75
N VAL A 9 33.48 -12.44 2.47
CA VAL A 9 33.35 -11.07 1.97
C VAL A 9 31.88 -10.68 2.05
N VAL A 10 31.48 -10.00 3.11
CA VAL A 10 30.18 -9.34 3.21
C VAL A 10 30.22 -8.10 2.31
N SER A 11 29.66 -8.22 1.12
CA SER A 11 29.58 -7.12 0.14
C SER A 11 28.91 -5.87 0.74
N PHE A 12 29.63 -4.75 0.79
CA PHE A 12 29.18 -3.42 1.24
C PHE A 12 28.01 -2.81 0.41
N ASN A 13 27.56 -3.49 -0.65
CA ASN A 13 26.37 -3.09 -1.42
C ASN A 13 25.03 -3.40 -0.68
N ARG A 14 25.12 -4.12 0.45
CA ARG A 14 24.00 -4.72 1.22
C ARG A 14 23.10 -3.71 1.95
N VAL A 15 23.59 -2.50 2.23
CA VAL A 15 22.83 -1.44 2.95
C VAL A 15 22.12 -0.47 2.00
N LYS A 16 22.56 -0.35 0.74
CA LYS A 16 21.99 0.63 -0.21
C LYS A 16 20.57 0.29 -0.68
N SER A 17 20.20 -0.99 -0.73
CA SER A 17 18.87 -1.42 -1.20
C SER A 17 17.76 -1.05 -0.21
N GLY A 18 18.00 -1.17 1.10
CA GLY A 18 17.06 -0.78 2.18
C GLY A 18 16.79 0.74 2.30
N MET A 19 17.50 1.56 1.51
CA MET A 19 17.56 3.01 1.59
C MET A 19 16.98 3.73 0.38
N ARG A 20 16.10 3.04 -0.38
CA ARG A 20 15.46 3.66 -1.55
C ARG A 20 14.48 4.77 -1.17
N TYR A 21 13.87 4.69 0.02
CA TYR A 21 12.89 5.66 0.51
C TYR A 21 13.27 6.16 1.92
N PRO A 22 14.06 7.24 2.03
CA PRO A 22 14.50 7.79 3.32
C PRO A 22 13.34 8.17 4.26
N LEU A 23 12.19 8.56 3.71
CA LEU A 23 11.00 8.87 4.50
C LEU A 23 10.39 7.65 5.19
N ILE A 24 10.45 6.44 4.59
CA ILE A 24 10.02 5.21 5.27
C ILE A 24 10.89 4.98 6.51
N GLN A 25 12.21 5.13 6.36
CA GLN A 25 13.15 4.97 7.48
C GLN A 25 12.90 5.99 8.59
N ARG A 26 12.57 7.24 8.22
CA ARG A 26 12.24 8.28 9.19
C ARG A 26 10.97 7.96 9.97
N VAL A 27 9.92 7.50 9.29
CA VAL A 27 8.67 7.09 9.94
C VAL A 27 8.89 5.89 10.85
N GLU A 28 9.68 4.92 10.39
CA GLU A 28 10.08 3.75 11.19
C GLU A 28 10.87 4.15 12.44
N ALA A 29 11.91 4.99 12.28
CA ALA A 29 12.73 5.46 13.39
C ALA A 29 11.92 6.29 14.40
N TYR A 30 10.99 7.12 13.91
CA TYR A 30 10.05 7.83 14.75
C TYR A 30 9.20 6.86 15.59
N TRP A 31 8.65 5.82 14.97
CA TRP A 31 7.86 4.81 15.68
C TRP A 31 8.70 4.03 16.70
N GLU A 32 9.94 3.67 16.35
CA GLU A 32 10.86 2.98 17.27
C GLU A 32 11.21 3.86 18.47
N ALA A 33 11.37 5.18 18.27
CA ALA A 33 11.62 6.13 19.35
C ALA A 33 10.45 6.31 20.32
N LEU A 34 9.22 5.91 19.94
CA LEU A 34 8.06 5.90 20.82
C LEU A 34 7.94 4.62 21.67
N ARG A 35 8.75 3.60 21.39
CA ARG A 35 8.73 2.33 22.15
C ARG A 35 9.37 2.52 23.52
N SER A 36 8.90 1.72 24.46
CA SER A 36 9.50 1.59 25.79
C SER A 36 9.84 0.11 26.03
N GLY A 37 11.12 -0.24 25.90
CA GLY A 37 11.57 -1.62 25.88
C GLY A 37 10.90 -2.42 24.76
N ASP A 38 10.34 -3.58 25.11
CA ASP A 38 9.71 -4.48 24.14
C ASP A 38 8.26 -4.08 23.77
N ALA A 39 7.67 -3.14 24.50
CA ALA A 39 6.28 -2.73 24.30
C ALA A 39 6.07 -1.97 22.99
N LEU A 40 4.94 -2.21 22.33
CA LEU A 40 4.51 -1.42 21.18
C LEU A 40 4.21 0.03 21.60
N PRO A 41 4.44 1.02 20.72
CA PRO A 41 4.00 2.38 20.99
C PRO A 41 2.49 2.42 21.20
N GLN A 42 2.05 3.17 22.21
CA GLN A 42 0.62 3.41 22.37
C GLN A 42 0.12 4.30 21.24
N ARG A 43 -1.08 4.01 20.74
CA ARG A 43 -1.72 4.84 19.69
C ARG A 43 -1.79 6.33 20.04
N GLY A 44 -1.93 6.67 21.33
CA GLY A 44 -2.01 8.04 21.82
C GLY A 44 -0.66 8.77 21.89
N ALA A 45 0.46 8.04 21.81
CA ALA A 45 1.80 8.62 21.79
C ALA A 45 2.20 9.16 20.41
N VAL A 46 1.46 8.80 19.35
CA VAL A 46 1.73 9.27 17.99
C VAL A 46 1.26 10.72 17.84
N ASP A 47 2.19 11.67 17.92
CA ASP A 47 1.97 13.06 17.53
C ASP A 47 2.25 13.26 16.02
N PRO A 48 1.26 13.65 15.20
CA PRO A 48 1.46 13.96 13.78
C PRO A 48 2.58 14.97 13.51
N ARG A 49 2.87 15.88 14.45
CA ARG A 49 3.94 16.88 14.32
C ARG A 49 5.33 16.24 14.31
N GLY A 50 5.50 15.11 14.99
CA GLY A 50 6.75 14.35 15.02
C GLY A 50 7.09 13.69 13.67
N LEU A 51 6.10 13.50 12.79
CA LEU A 51 6.30 12.93 11.45
C LEU A 51 6.79 13.97 10.43
N GLY A 52 6.64 15.27 10.70
CA GLY A 52 7.16 16.36 9.87
C GLY A 52 6.77 16.24 8.39
N ASP A 53 7.79 16.22 7.53
CA ASP A 53 7.65 16.13 6.07
C ASP A 53 7.16 14.76 5.56
N ALA A 54 7.13 13.73 6.41
CA ALA A 54 6.56 12.42 6.07
C ALA A 54 5.03 12.39 6.17
N LEU A 55 4.40 13.37 6.83
CA LEU A 55 2.94 13.36 7.06
C LEU A 55 2.10 13.18 5.79
N PRO A 56 2.42 13.78 4.62
CA PRO A 56 1.64 13.60 3.39
C PRO A 56 1.60 12.15 2.86
N VAL A 57 2.62 11.35 3.16
CA VAL A 57 2.74 9.96 2.73
C VAL A 57 2.31 8.95 3.80
N CYS A 58 1.97 9.43 5.00
CA CYS A 58 1.54 8.59 6.12
C CYS A 58 0.02 8.37 6.13
N PHE A 59 -0.39 7.31 6.82
CA PHE A 59 -1.77 7.03 7.18
C PHE A 59 -1.83 6.35 8.55
N VAL A 60 -3.01 6.39 9.16
CA VAL A 60 -3.33 5.55 10.32
C VAL A 60 -4.55 4.70 9.96
N ALA A 61 -4.41 3.40 10.11
CA ALA A 61 -5.50 2.45 9.92
C ALA A 61 -5.91 1.83 11.26
N GLU A 62 -7.18 1.50 11.37
CA GLU A 62 -7.73 0.71 12.47
C GLU A 62 -7.92 -0.73 12.01
N HIS A 63 -7.57 -1.67 12.87
CA HIS A 63 -7.83 -3.09 12.66
C HIS A 63 -9.30 -3.39 12.98
N VAL A 64 -10.02 -3.95 12.00
CA VAL A 64 -11.46 -4.28 12.13
C VAL A 64 -11.75 -5.78 12.12
N GLY A 65 -10.71 -6.62 12.20
CA GLY A 65 -10.78 -8.09 12.23
C GLY A 65 -10.23 -8.77 10.97
N GLY A 66 -9.66 -9.98 11.12
CA GLY A 66 -9.20 -10.82 10.01
C GLY A 66 -8.18 -10.15 9.08
N GLY A 67 -7.27 -9.35 9.64
CA GLY A 67 -6.27 -8.60 8.86
C GLY A 67 -6.82 -7.38 8.10
N GLN A 68 -8.12 -7.09 8.20
CA GLN A 68 -8.72 -5.93 7.56
C GLN A 68 -8.32 -4.64 8.28
N LEU A 69 -7.76 -3.71 7.51
CA LEU A 69 -7.31 -2.40 7.99
C LEU A 69 -8.16 -1.30 7.34
N ARG A 70 -8.85 -0.51 8.15
CA ARG A 70 -9.66 0.63 7.70
C ARG A 70 -8.92 1.94 7.94
N LEU A 71 -8.72 2.73 6.89
CA LEU A 71 -8.06 4.03 6.96
C LEU A 71 -8.91 4.98 7.82
N ARG A 72 -8.30 5.55 8.86
CA ARG A 72 -8.92 6.57 9.74
C ARG A 72 -8.33 7.95 9.49
N ILE A 73 -7.04 7.99 9.14
CA ILE A 73 -6.31 9.19 8.76
C ILE A 73 -5.52 8.84 7.50
N ALA A 74 -5.50 9.74 6.53
CA ALA A 74 -4.72 9.58 5.31
C ALA A 74 -4.08 10.92 4.95
N GLY A 75 -2.77 10.91 4.71
CA GLY A 75 -2.05 12.03 4.15
C GLY A 75 -2.45 12.27 2.68
N GLN A 76 -2.13 13.46 2.17
CA GLN A 76 -2.54 13.88 0.82
C GLN A 76 -2.09 12.92 -0.29
N SER A 77 -0.90 12.32 -0.18
CA SER A 77 -0.42 11.34 -1.17
C SER A 77 -1.23 10.06 -1.12
N ILE A 78 -1.69 9.63 0.07
CA ILE A 78 -2.54 8.44 0.22
C ILE A 78 -3.92 8.68 -0.39
N THR A 79 -4.55 9.81 -0.10
CA THR A 79 -5.82 10.21 -0.73
C THR A 79 -5.68 10.32 -2.25
N ARG A 80 -4.54 10.83 -2.73
CA ARG A 80 -4.25 10.85 -4.17
C ARG A 80 -4.19 9.44 -4.75
N ILE A 81 -3.38 8.53 -4.17
CA ILE A 81 -3.26 7.14 -4.62
C ILE A 81 -4.65 6.48 -4.67
N ALA A 82 -5.49 6.69 -3.65
CA ALA A 82 -6.86 6.20 -3.63
C ALA A 82 -7.74 6.77 -4.76
N GLY A 83 -7.46 8.01 -5.18
CA GLY A 83 -8.22 8.74 -6.22
C GLY A 83 -9.53 9.37 -5.70
N VAL A 84 -9.91 9.06 -4.47
CA VAL A 84 -11.08 9.57 -3.74
C VAL A 84 -10.71 9.77 -2.28
N GLU A 85 -11.62 10.30 -1.46
CA GLU A 85 -11.42 10.44 -0.02
C GLU A 85 -11.06 9.08 0.62
N ALA A 86 -9.83 8.97 1.12
CA ALA A 86 -9.29 7.72 1.64
C ALA A 86 -9.83 7.37 3.03
N ARG A 87 -10.30 8.35 3.81
CA ARG A 87 -10.87 8.10 5.14
C ARG A 87 -12.09 7.19 5.04
N GLY A 88 -12.05 6.10 5.80
CA GLY A 88 -13.10 5.07 5.85
C GLY A 88 -12.88 3.94 4.85
N MET A 89 -11.97 4.09 3.87
CA MET A 89 -11.65 3.03 2.91
C MET A 89 -10.83 1.92 3.56
N ALA A 90 -10.93 0.70 3.02
CA ALA A 90 -10.01 -0.37 3.36
C ALA A 90 -8.62 -0.08 2.77
N LEU A 91 -7.54 -0.38 3.49
CA LEU A 91 -6.16 -0.25 2.99
C LEU A 91 -5.97 -1.08 1.71
N THR A 92 -6.64 -2.23 1.62
CA THR A 92 -6.67 -3.12 0.45
C THR A 92 -7.22 -2.46 -0.82
N SER A 93 -7.91 -1.31 -0.71
CA SER A 93 -8.34 -0.53 -1.89
C SER A 93 -7.17 0.04 -2.70
N LEU A 94 -5.98 0.17 -2.08
CA LEU A 94 -4.74 0.60 -2.74
C LEU A 94 -4.00 -0.56 -3.41
N ILE A 95 -4.48 -1.80 -3.25
CA ILE A 95 -3.86 -3.02 -3.76
C ILE A 95 -4.67 -3.59 -4.92
N ALA A 96 -3.99 -4.31 -5.82
CA ALA A 96 -4.64 -5.05 -6.89
C ALA A 96 -5.62 -6.10 -6.31
N PRO A 97 -6.82 -6.26 -6.90
CA PRO A 97 -7.88 -7.11 -6.32
C PRO A 97 -7.47 -8.55 -6.05
N ASP A 98 -6.59 -9.12 -6.88
CA ASP A 98 -6.10 -10.49 -6.77
C ASP A 98 -5.07 -10.69 -5.63
N GLN A 99 -4.59 -9.62 -5.01
CA GLN A 99 -3.62 -9.66 -3.89
C GLN A 99 -4.20 -9.12 -2.57
N ILE A 100 -5.51 -8.86 -2.50
CA ILE A 100 -6.18 -8.43 -1.27
C ILE A 100 -5.95 -9.45 -0.14
N GLY A 101 -6.21 -10.73 -0.42
CA GLY A 101 -6.02 -11.80 0.56
C GLY A 101 -4.55 -12.03 0.93
N GLU A 102 -3.60 -11.62 0.09
CA GLU A 102 -2.17 -11.62 0.45
C GLU A 102 -1.89 -10.55 1.50
N LEU A 103 -2.32 -9.30 1.26
CA LEU A 103 -2.14 -8.20 2.21
C LEU A 103 -2.79 -8.52 3.56
N GLU A 104 -4.05 -8.99 3.56
CA GLU A 104 -4.79 -9.29 4.80
C GLU A 104 -4.08 -10.38 5.62
N ARG A 105 -3.58 -11.45 4.98
CA ARG A 105 -2.81 -12.51 5.66
C ARG A 105 -1.52 -11.99 6.28
N HIS A 106 -0.83 -11.05 5.62
CA HIS A 106 0.38 -10.43 6.17
C HIS A 106 0.05 -9.46 7.30
N ALA A 107 -1.03 -8.68 7.17
CA ALA A 107 -1.51 -7.78 8.22
C ALA A 107 -1.94 -8.56 9.47
N GLU A 108 -2.62 -9.70 9.32
CA GLU A 108 -3.01 -10.56 10.43
C GLU A 108 -1.80 -11.16 11.16
N ARG A 109 -0.77 -11.62 10.42
CA ARG A 109 0.50 -12.04 11.04
C ARG A 109 1.19 -10.91 11.79
N MET A 110 1.24 -9.71 11.21
CA MET A 110 1.82 -8.53 11.82
C MET A 110 1.10 -8.17 13.14
N ILE A 111 -0.23 -8.21 13.14
CA ILE A 111 -1.06 -7.96 14.33
C ILE A 111 -0.78 -8.99 15.43
N ASN A 112 -0.85 -10.29 15.09
CA ASN A 112 -0.69 -11.37 16.06
C ASN A 112 0.75 -11.50 16.58
N GLY A 113 1.74 -11.28 15.69
CA GLY A 113 3.16 -11.37 16.02
C GLY A 113 3.77 -10.07 16.53
N ARG A 114 3.02 -8.96 16.54
CA ARG A 114 3.50 -7.62 16.88
C ARG A 114 4.74 -7.23 16.06
N GLU A 115 4.73 -7.63 14.79
CA GLU A 115 5.85 -7.44 13.86
C GLU A 115 5.70 -6.12 13.10
N VAL A 116 6.81 -5.61 12.57
CA VAL A 116 6.80 -4.55 11.56
C VAL A 116 6.80 -5.18 10.18
N LEU A 117 5.96 -4.68 9.28
CA LEU A 117 5.85 -5.17 7.91
C LEU A 117 6.42 -4.15 6.92
N ARG A 118 7.34 -4.57 6.04
CA ARG A 118 7.75 -3.81 4.85
C ARG A 118 7.35 -4.57 3.59
N ILE A 119 6.74 -3.85 2.66
CA ILE A 119 6.11 -4.42 1.48
C ILE A 119 6.65 -3.67 0.25
N GLY A 120 7.27 -4.41 -0.66
CA GLY A 120 7.64 -3.89 -1.97
C GLY A 120 6.40 -3.80 -2.83
N LEU A 121 6.24 -2.68 -3.53
CA LEU A 121 5.07 -2.40 -4.35
C LEU A 121 5.47 -2.16 -5.81
N VAL A 122 4.64 -2.62 -6.74
CA VAL A 122 4.76 -2.32 -8.17
C VAL A 122 3.39 -2.00 -8.74
N ALA A 123 3.25 -0.92 -9.49
CA ALA A 123 2.04 -0.59 -10.24
C ALA A 123 2.35 -0.50 -11.73
N ASP A 124 1.48 -1.06 -12.57
CA ASP A 124 1.54 -0.88 -14.02
C ASP A 124 0.78 0.39 -14.40
N LEU A 125 1.47 1.35 -15.02
CA LEU A 125 0.90 2.66 -15.42
C LEU A 125 0.39 2.67 -16.87
N GLY A 126 0.33 1.50 -17.51
CA GLY A 126 0.08 1.37 -18.95
C GLY A 126 1.31 1.65 -19.81
N ASN A 127 1.24 1.31 -21.10
CA ASN A 127 2.31 1.51 -22.09
C ASN A 127 3.68 0.92 -21.66
N GLY A 128 3.67 -0.21 -20.94
CA GLY A 128 4.88 -0.86 -20.42
C GLY A 128 5.59 -0.11 -19.29
N ARG A 129 5.05 1.02 -18.80
CA ARG A 129 5.64 1.79 -17.70
C ARG A 129 5.24 1.18 -16.37
N ARG A 130 6.23 1.02 -15.49
CA ARG A 130 6.05 0.54 -14.12
C ARG A 130 6.45 1.60 -13.11
N LEU A 131 5.71 1.65 -12.03
CA LEU A 131 6.01 2.45 -10.85
C LEU A 131 6.34 1.52 -9.70
N ARG A 132 7.56 1.59 -9.18
CA ARG A 132 7.92 0.85 -7.97
C ARG A 132 7.68 1.75 -6.75
N GLY A 133 7.40 1.11 -5.63
CA GLY A 133 7.23 1.76 -4.37
C GLY A 133 7.45 0.81 -3.21
N GLU A 134 7.18 1.32 -2.03
CA GLU A 134 7.27 0.57 -0.79
C GLU A 134 6.22 1.08 0.19
N MET A 135 5.67 0.15 0.96
CA MET A 135 4.78 0.41 2.08
C MET A 135 5.40 -0.17 3.36
N ILE A 136 5.32 0.58 4.45
CA ILE A 136 5.60 0.07 5.78
C ILE A 136 4.33 0.10 6.63
N LEU A 137 4.12 -0.94 7.44
CA LEU A 137 3.08 -1.02 8.46
C LEU A 137 3.73 -1.25 9.82
N LEU A 138 3.36 -0.40 10.77
CA LEU A 138 3.93 -0.30 12.11
C LEU A 138 2.78 -0.44 13.13
N PRO A 139 2.71 -1.56 13.87
CA PRO A 139 1.60 -1.81 14.79
C PRO A 139 1.63 -0.81 15.97
N LEU A 140 0.44 -0.39 16.41
CA LEU A 140 0.24 0.47 17.58
C LEU A 140 -0.63 -0.26 18.59
N GLY A 141 -0.19 -0.23 19.85
CA GLY A 141 -0.91 -0.85 20.96
C GLY A 141 -2.03 0.04 21.51
N ASN A 142 -3.09 -0.61 21.99
CA ASN A 142 -4.04 -0.01 22.91
C ASN A 142 -3.50 -0.05 24.36
N THR A 143 -4.33 0.31 25.35
CA THR A 143 -3.98 0.27 26.77
C THR A 143 -3.71 -1.13 27.31
N GLU A 144 -4.24 -2.16 26.66
CA GLU A 144 -4.06 -3.59 27.00
C GLU A 144 -2.85 -4.19 26.28
N GLY A 145 -2.20 -3.43 25.39
CA GLY A 145 -1.06 -3.88 24.58
C GLY A 145 -1.46 -4.63 23.31
N GLU A 146 -2.76 -4.74 23.02
CA GLU A 146 -3.27 -5.34 21.79
C GLU A 146 -3.19 -4.38 20.61
N VAL A 147 -2.94 -4.91 19.42
CA VAL A 147 -2.83 -4.11 18.20
C VAL A 147 -4.22 -3.77 17.67
N ASP A 148 -4.65 -2.53 17.88
CA ASP A 148 -5.92 -2.00 17.37
C ASP A 148 -5.74 -1.01 16.21
N ARG A 149 -4.51 -0.51 16.03
CA ARG A 149 -4.16 0.47 15.00
C ARG A 149 -2.81 0.18 14.39
N VAL A 150 -2.62 0.76 13.21
CA VAL A 150 -1.40 0.63 12.41
C VAL A 150 -1.05 2.02 11.89
N LEU A 151 0.15 2.48 12.19
CA LEU A 151 0.78 3.59 11.48
C LEU A 151 1.40 3.02 10.21
N GLY A 152 1.24 3.67 9.07
CA GLY A 152 1.93 3.25 7.85
C GLY A 152 2.24 4.42 6.95
N CYS A 153 3.07 4.18 5.94
CA CYS A 153 3.30 5.13 4.87
C CYS A 153 3.56 4.40 3.54
N ILE A 154 3.31 5.10 2.43
CA ILE A 154 3.55 4.60 1.08
C ILE A 154 4.38 5.63 0.32
N LEU A 155 5.51 5.19 -0.23
CA LEU A 155 6.28 5.98 -1.19
C LEU A 155 6.44 5.23 -2.50
N SER A 156 6.61 5.98 -3.58
CA SER A 156 6.91 5.45 -4.90
C SER A 156 8.03 6.25 -5.55
N ASP A 157 8.60 5.71 -6.63
CA ASP A 157 9.65 6.39 -7.40
C ASP A 157 9.12 7.61 -8.18
N ALA A 158 7.81 7.79 -8.24
CA ALA A 158 7.23 8.95 -8.86
C ALA A 158 7.37 10.13 -7.89
N GLY A 159 7.86 11.27 -8.39
CA GLY A 159 7.76 12.53 -7.65
C GLY A 159 6.31 12.85 -7.25
N MET A 160 5.33 12.32 -7.99
CA MET A 160 3.92 12.32 -7.61
C MET A 160 3.21 11.08 -8.19
N THR A 161 2.71 10.19 -7.33
CA THR A 161 1.96 9.01 -7.76
C THR A 161 0.67 9.42 -8.50
N PRO A 162 0.32 8.78 -9.63
CA PRO A 162 -0.95 9.01 -10.31
C PRO A 162 -2.16 8.74 -9.39
N PRO A 163 -3.30 9.43 -9.60
CA PRO A 163 -4.50 9.13 -8.85
C PRO A 163 -5.09 7.77 -9.21
N ALA A 164 -5.82 7.15 -8.27
CA ALA A 164 -6.44 5.83 -8.44
C ALA A 164 -5.43 4.73 -8.84
N CYS A 165 -4.22 4.80 -8.28
CA CYS A 165 -3.13 3.86 -8.55
C CYS A 165 -3.24 2.63 -7.63
N ARG A 166 -3.39 1.44 -8.23
CA ARG A 166 -3.38 0.18 -7.49
C ARG A 166 -2.02 -0.48 -7.59
N PHE A 167 -1.46 -0.85 -6.44
CA PHE A 167 -0.19 -1.54 -6.35
C PHE A 167 -0.37 -3.05 -6.26
N ARG A 168 0.57 -3.77 -6.85
CA ARG A 168 0.80 -5.19 -6.64
C ARG A 168 1.88 -5.38 -5.58
N ILE A 169 1.74 -6.41 -4.75
CA ILE A 169 2.77 -6.82 -3.78
C ILE A 169 3.87 -7.56 -4.55
N ASN A 170 5.09 -7.07 -4.40
CA ASN A 170 6.30 -7.59 -5.03
C ASN A 170 7.16 -8.44 -4.10
N GLY A 171 7.07 -8.19 -2.80
CA GLY A 171 7.89 -8.82 -1.80
C GLY A 171 7.53 -8.30 -0.42
N VAL A 172 7.78 -9.10 0.60
CA VAL A 172 7.42 -8.77 1.98
C VAL A 172 8.55 -9.17 2.91
N ALA A 173 8.94 -8.25 3.78
CA ALA A 173 9.84 -8.51 4.89
C ALA A 173 9.14 -8.20 6.21
N THR A 174 9.32 -9.07 7.19
CA THR A 174 8.87 -8.87 8.57
C THR A 174 10.07 -8.79 9.51
N ARG A 175 9.88 -8.09 10.61
CA ARG A 175 10.78 -8.13 11.77
C ARG A 175 9.97 -8.00 13.04
N SER A 176 10.44 -8.57 14.14
CA SER A 176 9.92 -8.22 15.46
C SER A 176 10.29 -6.78 15.81
N ALA A 177 9.45 -6.12 16.59
CA ALA A 177 9.74 -4.78 17.08
C ALA A 177 11.01 -4.78 17.96
N GLY A 178 11.88 -3.76 17.84
CA GLY A 178 13.20 -3.74 18.50
C GLY A 178 14.30 -4.56 17.83
N GLU A 179 13.96 -5.55 17.00
CA GLU A 179 14.94 -6.35 16.26
C GLU A 179 15.27 -5.69 14.91
N PRO A 180 16.48 -5.88 14.35
CA PRO A 180 16.81 -5.44 12.99
C PRO A 180 16.11 -6.32 11.95
N TYR A 181 15.97 -5.81 10.72
CA TYR A 181 15.55 -6.64 9.59
C TYR A 181 16.62 -7.70 9.28
N THR A 182 16.25 -8.98 9.34
CA THR A 182 17.14 -10.08 8.96
C THR A 182 17.26 -10.22 7.43
N ASP A 183 16.22 -9.84 6.69
CA ASP A 183 16.21 -9.88 5.23
C ASP A 183 15.42 -8.72 4.61
N VAL A 184 16.05 -7.55 4.49
CA VAL A 184 15.49 -6.41 3.74
C VAL A 184 15.40 -6.70 2.24
N MET A 185 16.12 -7.70 1.72
CA MET A 185 16.10 -8.01 0.28
C MET A 185 14.79 -8.66 -0.12
N ALA A 186 14.14 -9.41 0.78
CA ALA A 186 12.82 -10.00 0.57
C ALA A 186 11.75 -9.01 0.06
N VAL A 187 11.88 -7.70 0.35
CA VAL A 187 11.01 -6.63 -0.15
C VAL A 187 11.12 -6.47 -1.69
N TRP A 188 12.28 -6.76 -2.27
CA TRP A 188 12.57 -6.63 -3.71
C TRP A 188 12.95 -7.94 -4.41
N SER A 189 12.88 -9.08 -3.72
CA SER A 189 13.40 -10.37 -4.23
C SER A 189 12.60 -11.00 -5.38
N ASN A 190 11.38 -10.54 -5.70
CA ASN A 190 10.52 -11.21 -6.68
C ASN A 190 10.01 -10.31 -7.82
N THR A 191 10.90 -9.73 -8.62
CA THR A 191 10.68 -9.76 -10.08
C THR A 191 12.00 -9.57 -10.84
N PRO A 192 12.34 -10.42 -11.82
CA PRO A 192 13.17 -9.98 -12.91
C PRO A 192 12.47 -8.80 -13.61
N ASP A 193 13.26 -7.86 -14.12
CA ASP A 193 12.84 -6.66 -14.87
C ASP A 193 12.17 -6.96 -16.21
N THR A 194 11.51 -8.11 -16.33
CA THR A 194 10.72 -8.49 -17.48
C THR A 194 9.26 -8.17 -17.19
N ALA A 195 8.71 -7.26 -17.99
CA ALA A 195 7.28 -7.20 -18.21
C ALA A 195 6.79 -8.62 -18.55
N PRO A 196 5.62 -9.08 -18.05
CA PRO A 196 4.98 -10.20 -18.72
C PRO A 196 4.84 -9.77 -20.18
N ALA A 197 5.33 -10.60 -21.10
CA ALA A 197 4.93 -10.52 -22.48
C ALA A 197 3.42 -10.71 -22.48
N TYR A 198 2.68 -9.60 -22.43
CA TYR A 198 1.24 -9.60 -22.43
C TYR A 198 0.80 -10.28 -23.72
N ALA A 199 0.18 -11.45 -23.55
CA ALA A 199 -0.66 -12.03 -24.58
C ALA A 199 -1.73 -10.97 -24.89
N ALA A 200 -1.75 -10.54 -26.15
CA ALA A 200 -2.62 -9.48 -26.64
C ALA A 200 -4.10 -9.84 -26.49
N GLU A 201 -4.70 -9.56 -25.33
CA GLU A 201 -6.15 -9.49 -25.20
C GLU A 201 -6.61 -8.13 -25.72
N ALA A 202 -7.03 -8.11 -26.98
CA ALA A 202 -7.52 -6.94 -27.69
C ALA A 202 -8.57 -6.17 -26.84
N PRO A 203 -8.57 -4.83 -26.85
CA PRO A 203 -9.59 -4.08 -26.13
C PRO A 203 -10.97 -4.47 -26.64
N ALA A 204 -11.84 -4.88 -25.72
CA ALA A 204 -13.25 -5.10 -25.99
C ALA A 204 -13.81 -3.87 -26.71
N ARG A 205 -14.17 -4.07 -27.97
CA ARG A 205 -14.91 -3.07 -28.75
C ARG A 205 -16.28 -2.96 -28.09
N PHE A 206 -16.51 -1.89 -27.33
CA PHE A 206 -17.88 -1.47 -27.03
C PHE A 206 -18.52 -1.01 -28.35
N ALA A 207 -19.15 -1.96 -29.04
CA ALA A 207 -20.01 -1.67 -30.18
C ALA A 207 -21.23 -0.91 -29.67
N HIS A 208 -21.35 0.35 -30.06
CA HIS A 208 -22.63 1.06 -30.04
C HIS A 208 -23.50 0.48 -31.17
N GLU A 209 -24.23 -0.59 -30.89
CA GLU A 209 -25.29 -1.06 -31.78
C GLU A 209 -26.50 -0.13 -31.64
N LYS A 210 -26.75 0.68 -32.68
CA LYS A 210 -28.03 1.33 -32.90
C LYS A 210 -29.06 0.26 -33.31
N GLY A 211 -29.86 -0.19 -32.35
CA GLY A 211 -31.08 -0.95 -32.61
C GLY A 211 -32.21 -0.07 -33.20
N PRO A 212 -33.17 -0.64 -33.94
CA PRO A 212 -34.01 0.10 -34.89
C PRO A 212 -35.15 0.87 -34.22
N ARG A 213 -35.54 1.95 -34.91
CA ARG A 213 -36.78 2.71 -34.73
C ARG A 213 -37.98 1.78 -34.82
N ASP A 214 -38.84 1.77 -33.80
CA ASP A 214 -40.30 1.80 -33.93
C ASP A 214 -40.97 1.73 -32.55
N ILE A 215 -41.36 2.89 -32.02
CA ILE A 215 -42.48 2.96 -31.06
C ILE A 215 -43.35 4.16 -31.47
N ARG A 216 -44.43 3.84 -32.18
CA ARG A 216 -45.56 4.74 -32.42
C ARG A 216 -46.21 5.05 -31.06
N ALA A 217 -45.96 6.24 -30.54
CA ALA A 217 -46.79 6.84 -29.48
C ALA A 217 -47.64 7.94 -30.12
N ALA A 218 -48.93 7.65 -30.29
CA ALA A 218 -49.91 8.61 -30.76
C ALA A 218 -50.17 9.67 -29.68
N LEU A 219 -49.69 10.90 -29.92
CA LEU A 219 -50.08 12.07 -29.14
C LEU A 219 -51.15 12.84 -29.93
N LYS A 220 -52.42 12.71 -29.51
CA LYS A 220 -53.52 13.53 -30.02
C LYS A 220 -53.42 14.93 -29.41
N ILE A 221 -53.10 15.92 -30.24
CA ILE A 221 -53.25 17.33 -29.91
C ILE A 221 -54.71 17.70 -30.18
N VAL A 222 -55.43 18.09 -29.13
CA VAL A 222 -56.73 18.79 -29.26
C VAL A 222 -56.40 20.28 -29.29
N SER A 223 -56.50 20.89 -30.47
CA SER A 223 -56.63 22.33 -30.61
C SER A 223 -58.12 22.63 -30.77
N GLY A 224 -58.69 23.37 -29.84
CA GLY A 224 -59.93 24.10 -30.09
C GLY A 224 -59.58 25.45 -30.71
N ASP A 225 -60.33 25.85 -31.74
CA ASP A 225 -60.74 27.26 -31.85
C ASP A 225 -62.04 27.42 -32.64
N LYS A 226 -62.73 28.51 -32.30
CA LYS A 226 -64.03 29.05 -32.73
C LYS A 226 -64.28 29.11 -34.24
N ALA A 227 -65.56 28.95 -34.58
CA ALA A 227 -66.38 29.98 -35.23
C ALA A 227 -67.82 29.88 -34.70
#